data_AF-A0A0D3RTD0-F1
#
_entry.id   AF-A0A0D3RTD0-F1
#
_cell.length_a   1.000
_cell.length_b   1.000
_cell.length_c   1.000
_cell.angle_alpha   90.00
_cell.angle_beta   90.00
_cell.angle_gamma   90.00
#
_symmetry.space_group_name_H-M   'P 1'
#
loop_
_entity.id
_entity.type
_entity.pdbx_description
1 polymer ?
#
loop_
_entity_poly.entity_id
_entity_poly.type
_entity_poly.pdbx_seq_one_letter_code
_entity_poly.pdbx_strand_id
1 'polypeptide(L)'
;MSLTFKKPKKTCDDRNCPFHGTLAIRGRILEGIVHTAKMNKTVIVDRKFLEFSTKFVRYERRHGHIPSHNPPCVDVKEGDRVKIAECRPISKTVSFVVVEKLGEEK
;
A
#
# COMPACT_ATOMS: atom_id res chain seq x y z
N MET A 1 -5.04 16.71 10.16
CA MET A 1 -3.80 15.93 10.34
C MET A 1 -3.05 15.92 9.01
N SER A 2 -1.96 16.69 8.91
CA SER A 2 -1.13 16.79 7.70
C SER A 2 -0.22 15.58 7.59
N LEU A 3 -0.64 14.59 6.81
CA LEU A 3 0.21 13.49 6.40
C LEU A 3 1.22 14.02 5.38
N THR A 4 2.50 14.05 5.75
CA THR A 4 3.56 14.59 4.88
C THR A 4 4.21 13.44 4.12
N PHE A 5 3.95 13.36 2.82
CA PHE A 5 4.55 12.37 1.92
C PHE A 5 5.51 13.02 0.93
N LYS A 6 6.57 12.32 0.55
CA LYS A 6 7.44 12.75 -0.54
C LYS A 6 6.68 12.63 -1.85
N LYS A 7 6.61 13.73 -2.61
CA LYS A 7 5.96 13.71 -3.93
C LYS A 7 6.76 12.85 -4.91
N PRO A 8 6.08 12.03 -5.74
CA PRO A 8 6.74 11.27 -6.78
C PRO A 8 7.35 12.21 -7.84
N LYS A 9 8.44 11.75 -8.48
CA LYS A 9 9.12 12.52 -9.53
C LYS A 9 8.37 12.53 -10.85
N LYS A 10 7.58 11.49 -11.13
CA LYS A 10 6.77 11.35 -12.34
C LYS A 10 5.40 11.98 -12.16
N THR A 11 4.89 12.61 -13.20
CA THR A 11 3.50 13.09 -13.28
C THR A 11 2.56 11.95 -13.68
N CYS A 12 1.32 11.96 -13.16
CA CYS A 12 0.25 11.00 -13.50
C CYS A 12 -1.00 11.78 -13.95
N ASP A 13 -1.73 11.26 -14.94
CA ASP A 13 -3.06 11.77 -15.35
C ASP A 13 -4.22 10.98 -14.72
N ASP A 14 -3.91 10.08 -13.79
CA ASP A 14 -4.91 9.21 -13.17
C ASP A 14 -5.77 9.96 -12.14
N ARG A 15 -7.10 9.87 -12.28
CA ARG A 15 -8.07 10.48 -11.35
C ARG A 15 -7.95 9.94 -9.93
N ASN A 16 -7.57 8.67 -9.80
CA ASN A 16 -7.41 7.98 -8.51
C ASN A 16 -5.99 8.15 -7.91
N CYS A 17 -5.16 9.01 -8.51
CA CYS A 17 -3.83 9.33 -8.00
C CYS A 17 -3.97 10.33 -6.83
N PRO A 18 -3.32 10.13 -5.68
CA PRO A 18 -3.47 11.01 -4.51
C PRO A 18 -2.70 12.34 -4.64
N PHE A 19 -1.73 12.41 -5.54
CA PHE A 19 -0.87 13.59 -5.72
C PHE A 19 -1.35 14.54 -6.82
N HIS A 20 -1.77 13.99 -7.97
CA HIS A 20 -2.18 14.78 -9.14
C HIS A 20 -3.68 14.64 -9.45
N GLY A 21 -4.36 13.68 -8.83
CA GLY A 21 -5.79 13.44 -9.01
C GLY A 21 -6.64 14.05 -7.89
N THR A 22 -7.88 13.56 -7.79
CA THR A 22 -8.86 14.03 -6.81
C THR A 22 -8.98 13.11 -5.58
N LEU A 23 -8.16 12.06 -5.52
CA LEU A 23 -8.28 11.05 -4.49
C LEU A 23 -7.74 11.55 -3.16
N ALA A 24 -8.63 11.69 -2.18
CA ALA A 24 -8.26 12.01 -0.81
C ALA A 24 -7.79 10.76 -0.04
N ILE A 25 -6.67 10.90 0.64
CA ILE A 25 -6.15 9.90 1.59
C ILE A 25 -6.72 10.21 2.98
N ARG A 26 -7.04 9.18 3.76
CA ARG A 26 -7.54 9.29 5.14
C ARG A 26 -7.04 8.14 6.00
N GLY A 27 -7.36 8.20 7.30
CA GLY A 27 -7.27 7.03 8.18
C GLY A 27 -5.85 6.49 8.36
N ARG A 28 -5.71 5.18 8.17
CA ARG A 28 -4.49 4.44 8.54
C ARG A 28 -3.47 4.40 7.42
N ILE A 29 -2.20 4.48 7.80
CA ILE A 29 -1.05 4.20 6.93
C ILE A 29 -0.45 2.88 7.38
N LEU A 30 -0.23 1.99 6.43
CA LEU A 30 0.39 0.69 6.65
C LEU A 30 1.64 0.56 5.79
N GLU A 31 2.58 -0.22 6.30
CA GLU A 31 3.79 -0.61 5.58
C GLU A 31 3.71 -2.09 5.26
N GLY A 32 4.22 -2.47 4.09
CA GLY A 32 4.26 -3.86 3.66
C GLY A 32 5.11 -4.04 2.41
N ILE A 33 5.18 -5.29 1.95
CA ILE A 33 5.98 -5.69 0.79
C ILE A 33 5.03 -6.02 -0.36
N VAL A 34 5.35 -5.62 -1.57
CA VAL A 34 4.55 -6.01 -2.73
C VAL A 34 4.79 -7.48 -3.07
N HIS A 35 3.72 -8.28 -2.98
CA HIS A 35 3.75 -9.69 -3.33
C HIS A 35 3.54 -9.90 -4.83
N THR A 36 2.58 -9.19 -5.43
CA THR A 36 2.23 -9.39 -6.85
C THR A 36 1.75 -8.08 -7.47
N ALA A 37 2.28 -7.78 -8.65
CA ALA A 37 1.98 -6.55 -9.41
C ALA A 37 1.42 -6.85 -10.81
N LYS A 38 0.88 -8.05 -11.03
CA LYS A 38 0.38 -8.50 -12.34
C LYS A 38 -0.92 -7.84 -12.80
N MET A 39 -1.68 -7.24 -11.89
CA MET A 39 -2.95 -6.60 -12.20
C MET A 39 -2.77 -5.17 -12.69
N ASN A 40 -3.62 -4.73 -13.62
CA ASN A 40 -3.60 -3.36 -14.11
C ASN A 40 -3.84 -2.37 -12.96
N LYS A 41 -2.87 -1.49 -12.71
CA LYS A 41 -2.92 -0.40 -11.71
C LYS A 41 -3.27 -0.88 -10.28
N THR A 42 -3.07 -2.15 -9.97
CA THR A 42 -3.39 -2.73 -8.65
C THR A 42 -2.28 -3.67 -8.23
N VAL A 43 -1.86 -3.55 -6.98
CA VAL A 43 -0.82 -4.38 -6.38
C VAL A 43 -1.35 -5.05 -5.12
N ILE A 44 -0.87 -6.26 -4.85
CA ILE A 44 -1.18 -6.97 -3.61
C ILE A 44 0.00 -6.74 -2.66
N VAL A 45 -0.27 -6.07 -1.54
CA VAL A 45 0.71 -5.82 -0.49
C VAL A 45 0.55 -6.89 0.58
N ASP A 46 1.63 -7.60 0.89
CA ASP A 46 1.70 -8.54 1.99
C ASP A 46 2.19 -7.84 3.27
N ARG A 47 1.45 -8.06 4.35
CA ARG A 47 1.78 -7.57 5.69
C ARG A 47 1.95 -8.74 6.63
N LYS A 48 3.19 -9.02 7.01
CA LYS A 48 3.54 -10.03 8.01
C LYS A 48 3.51 -9.40 9.40
N PHE A 49 2.84 -10.04 10.35
CA PHE A 49 2.81 -9.60 11.74
C PHE A 49 2.79 -10.81 12.69
N LEU A 50 3.20 -10.57 13.93
CA LEU A 50 3.19 -11.58 14.98
C LEU A 50 1.97 -11.36 15.87
N GLU A 51 1.17 -12.40 16.05
CA GLU A 51 0.03 -12.39 16.96
C GLU A 51 0.42 -13.16 18.24
N PHE A 52 0.10 -12.61 19.41
CA PHE A 52 0.43 -13.23 20.69
C PHE A 52 -0.69 -14.16 21.14
N SER A 53 -0.37 -15.44 21.38
CA SER A 53 -1.30 -16.41 21.93
C SER A 53 -1.22 -16.45 23.46
N THR A 54 -2.23 -15.88 24.13
CA THR A 54 -2.25 -15.75 25.59
C THR A 54 -2.17 -17.09 26.32
N LYS A 55 -2.79 -18.14 25.78
CA LYS A 55 -2.79 -19.49 26.39
C LYS A 55 -1.40 -20.13 26.40
N PHE A 56 -0.62 -19.93 25.32
CA PHE A 56 0.67 -20.59 25.14
C PHE A 56 1.87 -19.66 25.40
N VAL A 57 1.63 -18.37 25.64
CA VAL A 57 2.66 -17.33 25.86
C VAL A 57 3.69 -17.34 24.72
N ARG A 58 3.20 -17.50 23.48
CA ARG A 58 4.02 -17.60 22.26
C ARG A 58 3.46 -16.70 21.18
N TYR A 59 4.33 -16.26 20.28
CA TYR A 59 3.93 -15.53 19.08
C TYR A 59 3.75 -16.48 17.90
N GLU A 60 2.64 -16.34 17.18
CA GLU A 60 2.40 -16.99 15.91
C GLU A 60 2.60 -16.01 14.75
N ARG A 61 3.15 -16.50 13.64
CA ARG A 61 3.35 -15.70 12.43
C ARG A 61 2.05 -15.69 11.63
N ARG A 62 1.51 -14.49 11.40
CA ARG A 62 0.37 -14.26 10.51
C ARG A 62 0.77 -13.35 9.36
N HIS A 63 0.04 -13.46 8.27
CA HIS A 63 0.18 -12.58 7.12
C HIS A 63 -1.21 -12.19 6.60
N GLY A 64 -1.30 -11.02 5.99
CA GLY A 64 -2.52 -10.51 5.41
C GLY A 64 -2.25 -9.80 4.09
N HIS A 65 -3.05 -10.12 3.08
CA HIS A 65 -2.96 -9.50 1.77
C HIS A 65 -3.89 -8.29 1.68
N ILE A 66 -3.33 -7.14 1.33
CA ILE A 66 -4.04 -5.88 1.18
C ILE A 66 -3.96 -5.43 -0.28
N PRO A 67 -5.05 -5.55 -1.04
CA PRO A 67 -5.10 -5.05 -2.41
C PRO A 67 -5.10 -3.52 -2.39
N SER A 68 -4.15 -2.94 -3.12
CA SER A 68 -3.88 -1.51 -3.13
C SER A 68 -3.79 -0.99 -4.56
N HIS A 69 -4.29 0.22 -4.80
CA HIS A 69 -4.16 0.89 -6.08
C HIS A 69 -2.73 1.40 -6.28
N ASN A 70 -2.13 1.06 -7.42
CA ASN A 70 -0.82 1.52 -7.84
C ASN A 70 -0.98 2.63 -8.88
N PRO A 71 -0.81 3.91 -8.50
CA PRO A 71 -0.82 4.99 -9.46
C PRO A 71 0.45 4.96 -10.34
N PRO A 72 0.36 5.33 -11.63
CA PRO A 72 1.47 5.22 -12.58
C PRO A 72 2.65 6.14 -12.25
N CYS A 73 2.46 7.13 -11.37
CA CYS A 73 3.54 8.00 -10.91
C CYS A 73 4.52 7.31 -9.94
N VAL A 74 4.08 6.28 -9.20
CA VAL A 74 4.91 5.58 -8.21
C VAL A 74 5.51 4.31 -8.80
N ASP A 75 4.78 3.63 -9.70
CA ASP A 75 5.24 2.49 -10.51
C ASP A 75 6.02 1.44 -9.70
N VAL A 76 5.29 0.76 -8.81
CA VAL A 76 5.83 -0.25 -7.89
C VAL A 76 5.92 -1.63 -8.53
N LYS A 77 7.02 -2.35 -8.25
CA LYS A 77 7.29 -3.72 -8.70
C LYS A 77 7.19 -4.73 -7.56
N GLU A 78 7.22 -6.02 -7.93
CA GLU A 78 7.23 -7.12 -6.97
C GLU A 78 8.51 -7.08 -6.12
N GLY A 79 8.38 -7.30 -4.80
CA GLY A 79 9.49 -7.24 -3.83
C GLY A 79 9.75 -5.85 -3.22
N ASP A 80 9.09 -4.80 -3.70
CA ASP A 80 9.28 -3.45 -3.17
C ASP A 80 8.65 -3.28 -1.77
N ARG A 81 9.36 -2.58 -0.87
CA ARG A 81 8.78 -2.07 0.39
C ARG A 81 8.01 -0.79 0.13
N VAL A 82 6.72 -0.80 0.48
CA VAL A 82 5.81 0.30 0.23
C VAL A 82 5.04 0.75 1.45
N LYS A 83 4.73 2.04 1.47
CA LYS A 83 3.69 2.63 2.33
C LYS A 83 2.40 2.73 1.54
N ILE A 84 1.35 2.15 2.10
CA ILE A 84 -0.02 2.27 1.63
C ILE A 84 -0.82 3.12 2.60
N ALA A 85 -1.77 3.86 2.06
CA ALA A 85 -2.69 4.66 2.86
C ALA A 85 -4.13 4.35 2.49
N GLU A 86 -5.00 4.42 3.50
CA GLU A 86 -6.42 4.17 3.35
C GLU A 86 -7.10 5.30 2.57
N CYS A 87 -8.04 4.93 1.71
CA CYS A 87 -8.78 5.88 0.88
C CYS A 87 -10.28 5.59 0.88
N ARG A 88 -11.04 6.32 0.05
CA ARG A 88 -12.40 5.88 -0.30
C ARG A 88 -12.31 4.56 -1.10
N PRO A 89 -13.33 3.68 -1.06
CA PRO A 89 -13.35 2.51 -1.93
C PRO A 89 -13.21 2.91 -3.40
N ILE A 90 -12.23 2.32 -4.10
CA ILE A 90 -12.00 2.52 -5.53
C ILE A 90 -12.68 1.39 -6.32
N SER A 91 -12.61 0.17 -5.80
CA SER A 91 -13.22 -1.03 -6.37
C SER A 91 -13.81 -1.91 -5.27
N LYS A 92 -14.31 -3.10 -5.65
CA LYS A 92 -14.88 -4.07 -4.70
C LYS A 92 -13.93 -4.44 -3.57
N THR A 93 -12.62 -4.53 -3.87
CA THR A 93 -11.60 -4.97 -2.91
C THR A 93 -10.59 -3.89 -2.59
N VAL A 94 -10.38 -2.91 -3.47
CA VAL A 94 -9.33 -1.90 -3.31
C VAL A 94 -9.86 -0.69 -2.56
N SER A 95 -9.38 -0.53 -1.33
CA SER A 95 -9.65 0.61 -0.45
C SER A 95 -8.36 1.27 0.07
N PHE A 96 -7.22 0.90 -0.51
CA PHE A 96 -5.90 1.43 -0.18
C PHE A 96 -5.20 1.91 -1.45
N VAL A 97 -4.30 2.89 -1.31
CA VAL A 97 -3.48 3.45 -2.39
C VAL A 97 -2.02 3.46 -1.95
N VAL A 98 -1.12 3.15 -2.86
CA VAL A 98 0.33 3.24 -2.64
C VAL A 98 0.77 4.70 -2.71
N VAL A 99 1.51 5.15 -1.70
CA VAL A 99 1.91 6.56 -1.56
C VAL A 99 3.42 6.75 -1.68
N GLU A 100 4.22 5.86 -1.09
CA GLU A 100 5.68 5.98 -1.07
C GLU A 100 6.34 4.61 -1.22
N LYS A 101 7.42 4.56 -2.03
CA LYS A 101 8.35 3.42 -2.11
C LYS A 101 9.55 3.71 -1.20
N LEU A 102 9.77 2.85 -0.21
CA LEU A 102 10.84 3.02 0.80
C LEU A 102 12.17 2.39 0.36
N GLY A 103 12.12 1.34 -0.47
CA GLY A 103 13.30 0.63 -0.96
C GLY A 103 12.98 -0.75 -1.53
N GLU A 104 14.02 -1.46 -1.96
CA GLU A 104 13.98 -2.86 -2.41
C GLU A 104 14.56 -3.75 -1.32
N GLU A 105 13.85 -4.81 -0.93
CA GLU A 105 14.48 -5.93 -0.24
C GLU A 105 15.04 -6.87 -1.32
N LYS A 106 16.37 -7.03 -1.34
CA LYS A 106 17.03 -8.13 -2.07
C LYS A 106 17.08 -9.36 -1.20
#